data_AF-A9QA20-F1
#
_entry.id   AF-A9QA20-F1
#
_cell.length_a   1.000
_cell.length_b   1.000
_cell.length_c   1.000
_cell.angle_alpha   90.00
_cell.angle_beta   90.00
_cell.angle_gamma   90.00
#
_symmetry.space_group_name_H-M   'P 1'
#
loop_
_entity.id
_entity.type
_entity.pdbx_description
1 polymer ?
#
loop_
_entity_poly.entity_id
_entity_poly.type
_entity_poly.pdbx_seq_one_letter_code
_entity_poly.pdbx_strand_id
1 'polypeptide(L)'
;IAFVPISGFEGDNMIERSTNLDWYKGPTLLEALDMIQEPKRPSDKPLRLPLQDVYKIGGIGTVPVGRVETGVLKPGMVVTFGPTGLTTEVKSVEMHHEALQEALPGDNVGFNVKNVAVKDLKRGFVASNSKDDPAKGAASFTSQVIIMNHLGPELK
;
A
#
# COMPACT_ATOMS: atom_id res chain seq x y z
N ILE A 1 -6.08 20.60 -11.42
CA ILE A 1 -7.11 19.62 -11.81
C ILE A 1 -7.52 19.98 -13.24
N ALA A 2 -7.30 19.08 -14.20
CA ALA A 2 -7.72 19.28 -15.59
C ALA A 2 -9.20 18.91 -15.75
N PHE A 3 -9.92 19.65 -16.59
CA PHE A 3 -11.30 19.34 -16.96
C PHE A 3 -11.33 19.00 -18.44
N VAL A 4 -11.58 17.72 -18.75
CA VAL A 4 -11.59 17.21 -20.13
C VAL A 4 -13.02 16.76 -20.47
N PRO A 5 -13.70 17.39 -21.44
CA PRO A 5 -14.98 16.90 -21.94
C PRO A 5 -14.73 15.65 -22.79
N ILE A 6 -15.33 14.52 -22.41
CA ILE A 6 -15.16 13.23 -23.08
C ILE A 6 -16.50 12.59 -23.45
N SER A 7 -16.48 11.73 -24.46
CA SER A 7 -17.50 10.68 -24.66
C SER A 7 -16.81 9.33 -24.58
N GLY A 8 -17.02 8.59 -23.49
CA GLY A 8 -16.42 7.26 -23.35
C GLY A 8 -16.98 6.23 -24.34
N PHE A 9 -18.20 6.46 -24.86
CA PHE A 9 -18.85 5.56 -25.82
C PHE A 9 -18.39 5.83 -27.26
N GLU A 10 -18.34 7.10 -27.67
CA GLU A 10 -17.95 7.49 -29.03
C GLU A 10 -16.42 7.69 -29.17
N GLY A 11 -15.69 7.77 -28.05
CA GLY A 11 -14.24 7.96 -28.03
C GLY A 11 -13.76 9.41 -28.05
N ASP A 12 -14.66 10.39 -28.04
CA ASP A 12 -14.30 11.82 -28.09
C ASP A 12 -13.33 12.20 -26.97
N ASN A 13 -12.19 12.80 -27.34
CA ASN A 13 -11.14 13.28 -26.43
C ASN A 13 -10.58 12.20 -25.47
N MET A 14 -10.75 10.91 -25.76
CA MET A 14 -10.18 9.84 -24.94
C MET A 14 -8.66 9.71 -25.16
N ILE A 15 -8.26 9.49 -26.41
CA ILE A 15 -6.87 9.39 -26.84
C ILE A 15 -6.57 10.51 -27.84
N GLU A 16 -7.43 10.60 -28.86
CA GLU A 16 -7.34 11.61 -29.92
C GLU A 16 -8.35 12.74 -29.68
N ARG A 17 -8.06 13.88 -30.30
CA ARG A 17 -8.91 15.06 -30.18
C ARG A 17 -10.19 14.90 -30.99
N SER A 18 -11.31 15.17 -30.34
CA SER A 18 -12.63 15.14 -30.98
C SER A 18 -12.77 16.24 -32.05
N THR A 19 -13.34 15.87 -33.19
CA THR A 19 -13.80 16.81 -34.23
C THR A 19 -15.19 17.39 -33.93
N ASN A 20 -15.91 16.86 -32.93
CA ASN A 20 -17.22 17.34 -32.49
C ASN A 20 -17.12 18.53 -31.52
N LEU A 21 -15.90 18.86 -31.08
CA LEU A 21 -15.64 19.80 -29.99
C LEU A 21 -14.67 20.91 -30.43
N ASP A 22 -14.98 21.60 -31.54
CA ASP A 22 -14.13 22.65 -32.11
C ASP A 22 -13.78 23.79 -31.12
N TRP A 23 -14.66 24.03 -30.15
CA TRP A 23 -14.47 25.04 -29.09
C TRP A 23 -13.43 24.63 -28.06
N TYR A 24 -13.18 23.33 -27.87
CA TYR A 24 -12.28 22.83 -26.84
C TYR A 24 -10.82 22.84 -27.31
N LYS A 25 -9.97 23.58 -26.58
CA LYS A 25 -8.54 23.74 -26.88
C LYS A 25 -7.59 23.10 -25.86
N GLY A 26 -8.12 22.34 -24.90
CA GLY A 26 -7.34 21.64 -23.90
C GLY A 26 -6.85 20.25 -24.32
N PRO A 27 -6.23 19.50 -23.39
CA PRO A 27 -5.70 18.16 -23.65
C PRO A 27 -6.79 17.10 -23.79
N THR A 28 -6.46 15.97 -24.41
CA THR A 28 -7.25 14.73 -24.33
C THR A 28 -7.12 14.10 -22.94
N LEU A 29 -7.92 13.06 -22.65
CA LEU A 29 -7.85 12.35 -21.38
C LEU A 29 -6.48 11.70 -21.19
N LEU A 30 -5.94 11.05 -22.23
CA LEU A 30 -4.59 10.47 -22.18
C LEU A 30 -3.53 11.53 -21.90
N GLU A 31 -3.55 12.65 -22.62
CA GLU A 31 -2.62 13.76 -22.39
C GLU A 31 -2.75 14.33 -20.97
N ALA A 32 -3.98 14.44 -20.44
CA ALA A 32 -4.22 14.89 -19.08
C ALA A 32 -3.69 13.90 -18.02
N LEU A 33 -3.71 12.60 -18.30
CA LEU A 33 -3.11 11.57 -17.44
C LEU A 33 -1.58 11.62 -17.49
N ASP A 34 -0.99 11.82 -18.68
CA ASP A 34 0.47 11.94 -18.85
C ASP A 34 1.04 13.19 -18.16
N MET A 35 0.21 14.22 -17.94
CA MET A 35 0.57 15.40 -17.16
C MET A 35 0.64 15.14 -15.65
N ILE A 36 0.18 13.98 -15.16
CA ILE A 36 0.27 13.63 -13.74
C ILE A 36 1.73 13.34 -13.40
N GLN A 37 2.27 14.11 -12.45
CA GLN A 37 3.60 13.84 -11.91
C GLN A 37 3.57 12.57 -11.06
N GLU A 38 4.44 11.61 -11.38
CA GLU A 38 4.58 10.40 -10.58
C GLU A 38 4.98 10.77 -9.14
N PRO A 39 4.29 10.26 -8.11
CA PRO A 39 4.67 10.51 -6.73
C PRO A 39 6.01 9.84 -6.44
N LYS A 40 6.91 10.55 -5.74
CA LYS A 40 8.15 9.95 -5.26
C LYS A 40 7.83 8.79 -4.31
N ARG A 41 8.30 7.58 -4.66
CA ARG A 41 8.21 6.41 -3.78
C ARG A 41 9.00 6.65 -2.48
N PRO A 42 8.41 6.43 -1.30
CA PRO A 42 9.05 6.70 -0.01
C PRO A 42 10.03 5.60 0.43
N SER A 43 10.99 5.24 -0.43
CA SER A 43 12.01 4.21 -0.16
C SER A 43 12.99 4.61 0.94
N ASP A 44 13.23 5.92 1.09
CA ASP A 44 14.18 6.49 2.05
C ASP A 44 13.61 6.58 3.48
N LYS A 45 12.34 6.22 3.67
CA LYS A 45 11.66 6.24 4.98
C LYS A 45 11.80 4.88 5.68
N PRO A 46 11.62 4.80 7.00
CA PRO A 46 11.57 3.53 7.71
C PRO A 46 10.51 2.58 7.16
N LEU A 47 10.77 1.27 7.22
CA LEU A 47 9.85 0.26 6.71
C LEU A 47 8.49 0.30 7.45
N ARG A 48 7.40 0.39 6.69
CA ARG A 48 6.03 0.12 7.16
C ARG A 48 5.31 -0.76 6.15
N LEU A 49 4.94 -1.95 6.60
CA LEU A 49 4.20 -2.93 5.80
C LEU A 49 3.00 -3.44 6.63
N PRO A 50 1.82 -2.82 6.47
CA PRO A 50 0.59 -3.30 7.09
C PRO A 50 0.18 -4.66 6.53
N LEU A 51 -0.07 -5.61 7.42
CA LEU A 51 -0.49 -6.96 7.05
C LEU A 51 -1.94 -6.96 6.57
N GLN A 52 -2.14 -7.46 5.36
CA GLN A 52 -3.46 -7.74 4.79
C GLN A 52 -3.97 -9.09 5.28
N ASP A 53 -3.12 -10.12 5.25
CA ASP A 53 -3.46 -11.48 5.70
C ASP A 53 -2.21 -12.22 6.21
N VAL A 54 -2.43 -13.35 6.89
CA VAL A 54 -1.35 -14.22 7.38
C VAL A 54 -1.71 -15.68 7.10
N TYR A 55 -0.86 -16.37 6.36
CA TYR A 55 -1.08 -17.77 5.97
C TYR A 55 -0.11 -18.72 6.66
N LYS A 56 -0.57 -19.96 6.89
CA LYS A 56 0.30 -21.09 7.22
C LYS A 56 0.50 -21.91 5.95
N ILE A 57 1.70 -21.90 5.40
CA ILE A 57 2.02 -22.70 4.21
C ILE A 57 2.83 -23.94 4.65
N GLY A 58 2.36 -25.12 4.27
CA GLY A 58 3.04 -26.39 4.58
C GLY A 58 4.47 -26.39 4.06
N GLY A 59 5.43 -26.80 4.89
CA GLY A 59 6.87 -26.82 4.54
C GLY A 59 7.58 -25.46 4.57
N ILE A 60 6.86 -24.34 4.46
CA ILE A 60 7.44 -22.98 4.48
C ILE A 60 7.33 -22.34 5.87
N GLY A 61 6.16 -22.47 6.51
CA GLY A 61 5.87 -21.86 7.80
C GLY A 61 4.83 -20.75 7.71
N THR A 62 5.08 -19.65 8.42
CA THR A 62 4.16 -18.51 8.51
C THR A 62 4.54 -17.46 7.48
N VAL A 63 3.58 -17.09 6.63
CA VAL A 63 3.76 -16.13 5.55
C VAL A 63 2.74 -15.00 5.70
N PRO A 64 3.14 -13.86 6.29
CA PRO A 64 2.37 -12.63 6.22
C PRO A 64 2.38 -12.06 4.80
N VAL A 65 1.27 -11.42 4.42
CA VAL A 65 1.10 -10.75 3.13
C VAL A 65 0.65 -9.32 3.36
N GLY A 66 1.20 -8.38 2.59
CA GLY A 66 0.77 -6.98 2.66
C GLY A 66 1.46 -6.12 1.62
N ARG A 67 1.15 -4.82 1.67
CA ARG A 67 1.76 -3.81 0.81
C ARG A 67 2.87 -3.09 1.55
N VAL A 68 4.01 -2.91 0.89
CA VAL A 68 5.05 -2.00 1.39
C VAL A 68 4.56 -0.56 1.19
N GLU A 69 4.27 0.16 2.27
CA GLU A 69 3.83 1.56 2.19
C GLU A 69 5.02 2.53 2.19
N THR A 70 6.05 2.21 2.96
CA THR A 70 7.28 3.00 3.10
C THR A 70 8.48 2.10 3.37
N GLY A 71 9.68 2.56 3.02
CA GLY A 71 10.92 1.82 3.19
C GLY A 71 11.06 0.64 2.26
N VAL A 72 11.98 -0.26 2.60
CA VAL A 72 12.33 -1.44 1.79
C VAL A 72 12.33 -2.68 2.68
N LEU A 73 11.78 -3.79 2.17
CA LEU A 73 11.83 -5.10 2.81
C LEU A 73 12.82 -6.00 2.06
N LYS A 74 13.73 -6.66 2.78
CA LYS A 74 14.71 -7.60 2.20
C LYS A 74 14.74 -8.91 2.99
N PRO A 75 15.01 -10.06 2.33
CA PRO A 75 15.41 -11.27 3.04
C PRO A 75 16.58 -11.00 4.00
N GLY A 76 16.57 -11.67 5.15
CA GLY A 76 17.57 -11.49 6.22
C GLY A 76 17.33 -10.29 7.13
N MET A 77 16.38 -9.40 6.80
CA MET A 77 16.01 -8.31 7.72
C MET A 77 15.35 -8.87 8.97
N VAL A 78 15.70 -8.28 10.12
CA VAL A 78 14.98 -8.52 11.38
C VAL A 78 13.86 -7.50 11.48
N VAL A 79 12.62 -7.98 11.44
CA VAL A 79 11.41 -7.15 11.46
C VAL A 79 10.69 -7.25 12.80
N THR A 80 10.10 -6.13 13.21
CA THR A 80 9.24 -6.02 14.39
C THR A 80 7.80 -5.77 13.95
N PHE A 81 6.87 -6.50 14.56
CA PHE A 81 5.44 -6.38 14.31
C PHE A 81 4.75 -5.58 15.41
N GLY A 82 4.24 -4.40 15.05
CA GLY A 82 3.29 -3.66 15.88
C GLY A 82 1.89 -4.30 15.80
N PRO A 83 1.09 -4.27 16.87
CA PRO A 83 1.35 -3.56 18.13
C PRO A 83 2.11 -4.38 19.19
N THR A 84 2.33 -5.69 18.99
CA THR A 84 2.84 -6.59 20.04
C THR A 84 4.34 -6.46 20.31
N GLY A 85 5.11 -5.92 19.36
CA GLY A 85 6.57 -5.84 19.44
C GLY A 85 7.27 -7.17 19.13
N LEU A 86 6.55 -8.18 18.66
CA LEU A 86 7.13 -9.46 18.25
C LEU A 86 8.19 -9.21 17.17
N THR A 87 9.38 -9.78 17.33
CA THR A 87 10.50 -9.57 16.41
C THR A 87 11.00 -10.89 15.87
N THR A 88 11.27 -10.94 14.56
CA THR A 88 11.77 -12.15 13.88
C THR A 88 12.54 -11.79 12.62
N GLU A 89 13.26 -12.77 12.06
CA GLU A 89 14.00 -12.64 10.81
C GLU A 89 13.14 -13.05 9.61
N VAL A 90 13.16 -12.24 8.57
CA VAL A 90 12.55 -12.52 7.25
C VAL A 90 13.45 -13.49 6.49
N LYS A 91 12.89 -14.60 5.99
CA LYS A 91 13.67 -15.61 5.25
C LYS A 91 13.64 -15.42 3.75
N SER A 92 12.47 -15.12 3.22
CA SER A 92 12.25 -14.86 1.80
C SER A 92 11.17 -13.80 1.66
N VAL A 93 11.20 -13.12 0.52
CA VAL A 93 10.17 -12.18 0.09
C VAL A 93 9.78 -12.62 -1.31
N GLU A 94 8.49 -12.69 -1.58
CA GLU A 94 7.94 -13.19 -2.83
C GLU A 94 6.81 -12.29 -3.33
N MET A 95 6.75 -12.09 -4.64
CA MET A 95 5.68 -11.38 -5.34
C MET A 95 5.30 -12.17 -6.59
N HIS A 96 4.01 -12.46 -6.77
CA HIS A 96 3.52 -13.24 -7.92
C HIS A 96 4.27 -14.57 -8.16
N HIS A 97 4.65 -15.28 -7.09
CA HIS A 97 5.41 -16.55 -7.11
C HIS A 97 6.89 -16.44 -7.53
N GLU A 98 7.44 -15.23 -7.58
CA GLU A 98 8.87 -15.00 -7.80
C GLU A 98 9.54 -14.46 -6.55
N ALA A 99 10.75 -14.96 -6.27
CA ALA A 99 11.54 -14.50 -5.14
C ALA A 99 12.18 -13.13 -5.43
N LEU A 100 12.06 -12.21 -4.48
CA LEU A 100 12.60 -10.87 -4.57
C LEU A 100 13.84 -10.70 -3.69
N GLN A 101 14.85 -9.98 -4.21
CA GLN A 101 16.00 -9.53 -3.41
C GLN A 101 15.62 -8.38 -2.48
N GLU A 102 14.68 -7.55 -2.92
CA GLU A 102 14.09 -6.47 -2.15
C GLU A 102 12.68 -6.16 -2.66
N ALA A 103 11.82 -5.70 -1.77
CA ALA A 103 10.49 -5.19 -2.08
C ALA A 103 10.40 -3.70 -1.76
N LEU A 104 9.86 -2.93 -2.69
CA LEU A 104 9.84 -1.46 -2.68
C LEU A 104 8.44 -0.94 -2.38
N PRO A 105 8.28 0.36 -2.02
CA PRO A 105 6.97 0.93 -1.79
C PRO A 105 6.02 0.76 -2.99
N GLY A 106 4.83 0.23 -2.72
CA GLY A 106 3.81 -0.12 -3.71
C GLY A 106 3.67 -1.63 -3.98
N ASP A 107 4.71 -2.41 -3.70
CA ASP A 107 4.72 -3.86 -3.95
C ASP A 107 3.81 -4.59 -2.97
N ASN A 108 3.02 -5.55 -3.49
CA ASN A 108 2.20 -6.44 -2.67
C ASN A 108 2.94 -7.77 -2.57
N VAL A 109 3.46 -8.08 -1.38
CA VAL A 109 4.41 -9.18 -1.19
C VAL A 109 3.95 -10.12 -0.09
N GLY A 110 4.27 -11.40 -0.26
CA GLY A 110 4.30 -12.38 0.82
C GLY A 110 5.73 -12.55 1.30
N PHE A 111 5.94 -12.71 2.61
CA PHE A 111 7.29 -12.92 3.14
C PHE A 111 7.30 -13.98 4.23
N ASN A 112 8.28 -14.87 4.20
CA ASN A 112 8.38 -15.95 5.19
C ASN A 112 9.10 -15.45 6.45
N VAL A 113 8.57 -15.79 7.63
CA VAL A 113 9.19 -15.47 8.93
C VAL A 113 9.42 -16.72 9.78
N LYS A 114 10.55 -16.75 10.51
CA LYS A 114 10.89 -17.89 11.37
C LYS A 114 10.23 -17.82 12.74
N ASN A 115 9.90 -18.98 13.32
CA ASN A 115 9.54 -19.15 14.72
C ASN A 115 8.36 -18.28 15.19
N VAL A 116 7.45 -17.91 14.28
CA VAL A 116 6.21 -17.18 14.59
C VAL A 116 5.03 -18.06 14.21
N ALA A 117 4.08 -18.26 15.11
CA ALA A 117 2.85 -18.95 14.76
C ALA A 117 1.86 -17.99 14.09
N VAL A 118 1.04 -18.48 13.16
CA VAL A 118 0.03 -17.66 12.48
C VAL A 118 -0.90 -16.93 13.46
N LYS A 119 -1.21 -17.53 14.62
CA LYS A 119 -2.06 -16.90 15.64
C LYS A 119 -1.44 -15.67 16.31
N ASP A 120 -0.12 -15.50 16.22
CA ASP A 120 0.63 -14.41 16.86
C ASP A 120 0.63 -13.14 15.99
N LEU A 121 0.26 -13.27 14.71
CA LEU A 121 0.13 -12.18 13.76
C LEU A 121 -1.30 -12.11 13.23
N LYS A 122 -1.75 -10.90 12.89
CA LYS A 122 -3.14 -10.66 12.46
C LYS A 122 -3.16 -9.59 11.38
N ARG A 123 -4.21 -9.60 10.56
CA ARG A 123 -4.54 -8.48 9.67
C ARG A 123 -4.56 -7.18 10.47
N GLY A 124 -3.97 -6.13 9.90
CA GLY A 124 -3.83 -4.80 10.53
C GLY A 124 -2.59 -4.62 11.39
N PHE A 125 -1.83 -5.68 11.69
CA PHE A 125 -0.49 -5.52 12.29
C PHE A 125 0.44 -4.83 11.30
N VAL A 126 1.49 -4.17 11.79
CA VAL A 126 2.44 -3.44 10.95
C VAL A 126 3.83 -4.02 11.13
N ALA A 127 4.38 -4.60 10.07
CA ALA A 127 5.78 -4.99 10.02
C ALA A 127 6.67 -3.77 9.77
N SER A 128 7.82 -3.73 10.43
CA SER A 128 8.78 -2.63 10.39
C SER A 128 10.19 -3.16 10.61
N ASN A 129 11.22 -2.40 10.24
CA ASN A 129 12.60 -2.78 10.54
C ASN A 129 12.85 -2.63 12.05
N SER A 130 13.32 -3.69 12.72
CA SER A 130 13.60 -3.67 14.15
C SER A 130 14.67 -2.65 14.57
N LYS A 131 15.56 -2.26 13.64
CA LYS A 131 16.69 -1.37 13.90
C LYS A 131 16.46 0.08 13.43
N ASP A 132 15.34 0.36 12.79
CA ASP A 132 15.07 1.66 12.18
C ASP A 132 13.60 2.03 12.39
N ASP A 133 13.36 2.79 13.46
CA ASP A 133 12.03 3.22 13.93
C ASP A 133 10.97 2.10 13.91
N PRO A 134 11.07 1.08 14.80
CA PRO A 134 10.12 -0.03 14.81
C PRO A 134 8.70 0.41 15.21
N ALA A 135 7.70 -0.17 14.54
CA ALA A 135 6.29 0.08 14.76
C ALA A 135 5.84 -0.36 16.18
N LYS A 136 5.00 0.46 16.81
CA LYS A 136 4.51 0.27 18.18
C LYS A 136 2.99 0.44 18.23
N GLY A 137 2.36 -0.16 19.23
CA GLY A 137 0.95 0.13 19.51
C GLY A 137 0.76 1.58 19.96
N ALA A 138 -0.33 2.20 19.51
CA ALA A 138 -0.77 3.52 19.98
C ALA A 138 -1.96 3.34 20.94
N ALA A 139 -1.86 3.88 22.15
CA ALA A 139 -2.98 3.88 23.10
C ALA A 139 -4.02 4.97 22.78
N SER A 140 -3.54 6.12 22.30
CA SER A 140 -4.35 7.23 21.83
C SER A 140 -3.55 8.02 20.78
N PHE A 141 -4.25 8.78 19.95
CA PHE A 141 -3.65 9.72 19.01
C PHE A 141 -4.61 10.90 18.80
N THR A 142 -4.06 12.07 18.53
CA THR A 142 -4.84 13.26 18.14
C THR A 142 -4.96 13.26 16.62
N SER A 143 -6.18 13.48 16.11
CA SER A 143 -6.44 13.59 14.67
C SER A 143 -7.37 14.76 14.37
N GLN A 144 -7.25 15.28 13.14
CA GLN A 144 -8.25 16.17 12.57
C GLN A 144 -9.28 15.33 11.83
N VAL A 145 -10.55 15.45 12.22
CA VAL A 145 -11.66 14.69 11.63
C VAL A 145 -12.58 15.64 10.87
N ILE A 146 -12.96 15.25 9.65
CA ILE A 146 -13.98 15.92 8.86
C ILE A 146 -15.23 15.03 8.86
N ILE A 147 -16.35 15.55 9.37
CA ILE A 147 -17.62 14.83 9.39
C ILE A 147 -18.31 15.02 8.04
N MET A 148 -18.46 13.93 7.30
CA MET A 148 -19.20 13.92 6.04
C MET A 148 -20.71 13.85 6.30
N ASN A 149 -21.53 14.21 5.30
CA ASN A 149 -22.97 14.06 5.38
C ASN A 149 -23.34 12.61 5.71
N HIS A 150 -24.02 12.44 6.84
CA HIS A 150 -24.56 11.18 7.30
C HIS A 150 -25.90 11.45 8.00
N LEU A 151 -26.82 10.49 7.96
CA LEU A 151 -27.97 10.50 8.86
C LEU A 151 -27.39 10.29 10.26
N GLY A 152 -27.26 11.38 11.02
CA GLY A 152 -26.78 11.32 12.39
C GLY A 152 -27.65 10.38 13.23
N PRO A 153 -27.18 9.95 14.40
CA PRO A 153 -28.08 9.32 15.35
C PRO A 153 -29.22 10.31 15.66
N GLU A 154 -30.48 9.90 15.44
CA GLU A 154 -31.62 10.58 16.04
C GLU A 154 -31.31 10.76 17.53
N LEU A 155 -31.12 12.00 17.96
CA LEU A 155 -31.13 12.32 19.38
C LEU A 155 -32.56 12.05 19.87
N LYS A 156 -32.78 10.86 20.44
CA LYS A 156 -33.90 10.59 21.34
C LYS A 156 -33.58 11.12 22.72
#